data_AF-A0A351CYY1-F1
#
_entry.id   AF-A0A351CYY1-F1
#
_cell.length_a   1.000
_cell.length_b   1.000
_cell.length_c   1.000
_cell.angle_alpha   90.00
_cell.angle_beta   90.00
_cell.angle_gamma   90.00
#
_symmetry.space_group_name_H-M   'P 1'
#
loop_
_entity.id
_entity.type
_entity.pdbx_description
1 polymer ?
#
loop_
_entity_poly.entity_id
_entity_poly.type
_entity_poly.pdbx_seq_one_letter_code
_entity_poly.pdbx_strand_id
1 'polypeptide(L)'
;MISKAALSSIPSPMLEAKSWILMEHGSGTILAQKEANIRVEPASLTKLMVSYVVFDRISNGLLALEDEVVVSEKAWRTGGSRMFIEVGKRVTVHDLLKGLIIQSGNDAAVALAEHVAGTEIGFATVMNQKALQLGMTSSHFTNAPGLPGEEHYSTAYDLALLSRALIRDFPEFYKWYSEPEYTFNNITQGNRNTLLARDPSVDGIKTGYTEAAGYCLAASSVKNDMRL
;
A
#
# COMPACT_ATOMS: atom_id res chain seq x y z
N MET A 1 -27.04 11.27 18.22
CA MET A 1 -26.18 11.25 19.41
C MET A 1 -25.14 10.16 19.20
N ILE A 2 -23.88 10.52 18.94
CA ILE A 2 -22.79 9.56 18.79
C ILE A 2 -22.39 9.12 20.19
N SER A 3 -22.49 7.83 20.48
CA SER A 3 -22.03 7.24 21.73
C SER A 3 -20.55 7.60 21.92
N LYS A 4 -20.22 8.28 23.03
CA LYS A 4 -18.84 8.38 23.51
C LYS A 4 -18.40 6.96 23.86
N ALA A 5 -17.72 6.30 22.93
CA ALA A 5 -16.92 5.14 23.28
C ALA A 5 -16.00 5.57 24.43
N ALA A 6 -16.03 4.81 25.53
CA ALA A 6 -15.16 5.07 26.66
C ALA A 6 -13.72 5.03 26.16
N LEU A 7 -13.06 6.18 26.11
CA LEU A 7 -11.63 6.27 25.86
C LEU A 7 -10.94 5.39 26.91
N SER A 8 -10.13 4.44 26.43
CA SER A 8 -9.33 3.57 27.28
C SER A 8 -8.57 4.41 28.32
N SER A 9 -8.58 3.98 29.59
CA SER A 9 -7.80 4.61 30.66
C SER A 9 -6.29 4.38 30.52
N ILE A 10 -5.86 3.64 29.50
CA ILE A 10 -4.46 3.38 29.20
C ILE A 10 -3.91 4.57 28.40
N PRO A 11 -2.88 5.27 28.90
CA PRO A 11 -2.27 6.37 28.16
C PRO A 11 -1.67 5.86 26.84
N SER A 12 -1.87 6.62 25.77
CA SER A 12 -1.23 6.35 24.48
C SER A 12 0.30 6.31 24.61
N PRO A 13 0.99 5.41 23.88
CA PRO A 13 2.44 5.38 23.88
C PRO A 13 3.02 6.68 23.32
N MET A 14 4.16 7.12 23.86
CA MET A 14 4.94 8.18 23.24
C MET A 14 5.74 7.60 22.07
N LEU A 15 5.34 7.98 20.86
CA LEU A 15 6.02 7.58 19.62
C LEU A 15 6.67 8.80 18.97
N GLU A 16 7.94 8.66 18.59
CA GLU A 16 8.68 9.63 17.77
C GLU A 16 8.27 9.54 16.30
N ALA A 17 7.00 9.82 16.04
CA ALA A 17 6.42 9.89 14.70
C ALA A 17 5.64 11.20 14.54
N LYS A 18 5.65 11.74 13.30
CA LYS A 18 4.90 12.94 12.92
C LYS A 18 3.38 12.73 13.09
N SER A 19 2.88 11.57 12.64
CA SER A 19 1.47 11.16 12.69
C SER A 19 1.37 9.64 12.82
N TRP A 20 0.38 9.14 13.56
CA TRP A 20 0.10 7.70 13.66
C TRP A 20 -1.34 7.42 14.11
N ILE A 21 -1.79 6.20 13.84
CA ILE A 21 -3.10 5.68 14.25
C ILE A 21 -2.98 4.19 14.59
N LEU A 22 -3.80 3.73 15.54
CA LEU A 22 -4.04 2.33 15.85
C LEU A 22 -5.55 2.06 15.75
N MET A 23 -5.94 1.11 14.91
CA MET A 23 -7.34 0.80 14.61
C MET A 23 -7.59 -0.69 14.80
N GLU A 24 -8.70 -1.05 15.45
CA GLU A 24 -9.16 -2.43 15.47
C GLU A 24 -9.90 -2.74 14.15
N HIS A 25 -9.50 -3.82 13.48
CA HIS A 25 -9.93 -4.12 12.11
C HIS A 25 -11.42 -4.44 11.99
N GLY A 26 -11.99 -5.25 12.88
CA GLY A 26 -13.39 -5.71 12.77
C GLY A 26 -14.38 -4.54 12.85
N SER A 27 -14.30 -3.79 13.96
CA SER A 27 -15.18 -2.66 14.26
C SER A 27 -14.76 -1.35 13.58
N GLY A 28 -13.49 -1.18 13.22
CA GLY A 28 -12.93 0.10 12.79
C GLY A 28 -12.72 1.09 13.94
N THR A 29 -12.80 0.63 15.20
CA THR A 29 -12.62 1.49 16.37
C THR A 29 -11.17 1.98 16.43
N ILE A 30 -10.99 3.30 16.50
CA ILE A 30 -9.68 3.92 16.74
C ILE A 30 -9.35 3.74 18.22
N LEU A 31 -8.27 3.00 18.50
CA LEU A 31 -7.83 2.74 19.88
C LEU A 31 -6.91 3.85 20.39
N ALA A 32 -6.06 4.37 19.52
CA ALA A 32 -5.14 5.45 19.84
C ALA A 32 -4.69 6.16 18.56
N GLN A 33 -4.32 7.45 18.66
CA GLN A 33 -3.82 8.21 17.53
C GLN A 33 -3.04 9.45 17.97
N LYS A 34 -2.23 9.99 17.06
CA LYS A 34 -1.61 11.32 17.15
C LYS A 34 -1.64 11.95 15.77
N GLU A 35 -2.24 13.13 15.66
CA GLU A 35 -2.28 13.90 14.41
C GLU A 35 -2.73 13.06 13.19
N ALA A 36 -3.64 12.09 13.37
CA ALA A 36 -3.92 11.09 12.33
C ALA A 36 -4.55 11.65 11.06
N ASN A 37 -5.06 12.89 11.10
CA ASN A 37 -5.70 13.58 9.98
C ASN A 37 -4.82 14.64 9.32
N ILE A 38 -3.57 14.86 9.78
CA ILE A 38 -2.67 15.78 9.08
C ILE A 38 -2.22 15.17 7.76
N ARG A 39 -2.12 16.02 6.74
CA ARG A 39 -1.58 15.61 5.43
C ARG A 39 -0.09 15.38 5.54
N VAL A 40 0.35 14.21 5.05
CA VAL A 40 1.75 13.81 4.97
C VAL A 40 2.02 13.17 3.62
N GLU A 41 3.28 13.18 3.19
CA GLU A 41 3.70 12.36 2.04
C GLU A 41 3.65 10.87 2.42
N PRO A 42 2.92 10.02 1.69
CA PRO A 42 2.79 8.59 2.00
C PRO A 42 3.99 7.74 1.56
N ALA A 43 4.90 8.28 0.75
CA ALA A 43 5.97 7.52 0.10
C ALA A 43 5.42 6.22 -0.54
N SER A 44 6.15 5.10 -0.41
CA SER A 44 5.70 3.80 -0.97
C SER A 44 4.42 3.23 -0.34
N LEU A 45 3.83 3.81 0.71
CA LEU A 45 2.50 3.40 1.17
C LEU A 45 1.44 3.66 0.09
N THR A 46 1.69 4.56 -0.87
CA THR A 46 0.88 4.72 -2.09
C THR A 46 0.64 3.42 -2.85
N LYS A 47 1.58 2.46 -2.80
CA LYS A 47 1.45 1.17 -3.50
C LYS A 47 0.36 0.27 -2.90
N LEU A 48 -0.13 0.56 -1.70
CA LEU A 48 -1.35 -0.04 -1.17
C LEU A 48 -2.56 0.30 -2.05
N MET A 49 -2.64 1.54 -2.54
CA MET A 49 -3.74 1.96 -3.43
C MET A 49 -3.57 1.34 -4.83
N VAL A 50 -2.34 1.23 -5.33
CA VAL A 50 -2.05 0.56 -6.61
C VAL A 50 -2.53 -0.90 -6.57
N SER A 51 -2.09 -1.66 -5.57
CA SER A 51 -2.52 -3.05 -5.39
C SER A 51 -4.02 -3.19 -5.16
N TYR A 52 -4.63 -2.33 -4.32
CA TYR A 52 -6.07 -2.32 -4.11
C TYR A 52 -6.83 -2.17 -5.44
N VAL A 53 -6.47 -1.19 -6.27
CA VAL A 53 -7.12 -0.97 -7.58
C VAL A 53 -6.94 -2.17 -8.50
N VAL A 54 -5.76 -2.79 -8.53
CA VAL A 54 -5.49 -3.95 -9.38
C VAL A 54 -6.28 -5.18 -8.89
N PHE A 55 -6.32 -5.43 -7.58
CA PHE A 55 -7.11 -6.52 -6.97
C PHE A 55 -8.61 -6.34 -7.21
N ASP A 56 -9.11 -5.11 -7.14
CA ASP A 56 -10.51 -4.78 -7.46
C ASP A 56 -10.84 -5.16 -8.90
N ARG A 57 -9.96 -4.85 -9.86
CA ARG A 57 -10.17 -5.23 -11.26
C ARG A 57 -10.12 -6.73 -11.48
N ILE A 58 -9.18 -7.42 -10.83
CA ILE A 58 -9.08 -8.89 -10.91
C ILE A 58 -10.35 -9.54 -10.35
N SER A 59 -10.81 -9.09 -9.18
CA SER A 59 -11.99 -9.65 -8.51
C SER A 59 -13.29 -9.40 -9.28
N ASN A 60 -13.32 -8.37 -10.11
CA ASN A 60 -14.44 -8.07 -11.01
C ASN A 60 -14.28 -8.66 -12.43
N GLY A 61 -13.26 -9.49 -12.67
CA GLY A 61 -13.02 -10.14 -13.97
C GLY A 61 -12.59 -9.18 -15.09
N LEU A 62 -12.12 -7.98 -14.75
CA LEU A 62 -11.65 -6.96 -15.69
C LEU A 62 -10.15 -7.06 -15.99
N LEU A 63 -9.45 -7.94 -15.29
CA LEU A 63 -8.02 -8.20 -15.41
C LEU A 63 -7.75 -9.63 -14.92
N ALA A 64 -6.83 -10.36 -15.55
CA ALA A 64 -6.37 -11.65 -15.08
C ALA A 64 -4.93 -11.57 -14.53
N LEU A 65 -4.55 -12.51 -13.67
CA LEU A 65 -3.19 -12.59 -13.14
C LEU A 65 -2.16 -12.95 -14.22
N GLU A 66 -2.62 -13.69 -15.23
CA GLU A 66 -1.85 -14.20 -16.36
C GLU A 66 -1.70 -13.16 -17.47
N ASP A 67 -2.41 -12.04 -17.40
CA ASP A 67 -2.32 -10.98 -18.41
C ASP A 67 -0.89 -10.45 -18.50
N GLU A 68 -0.40 -10.34 -19.73
CA GLU A 68 0.96 -9.89 -20.00
C GLU A 68 1.01 -8.37 -20.19
N VAL A 69 1.81 -7.72 -19.35
CA VAL A 69 2.08 -6.29 -19.40
C VAL A 69 3.37 -6.03 -20.16
N VAL A 70 3.31 -5.19 -21.20
CA VAL A 70 4.50 -4.71 -21.90
C VAL A 70 5.17 -3.61 -21.07
N VAL A 71 6.42 -3.81 -20.70
CA VAL A 71 7.18 -2.87 -19.89
C VAL A 71 7.57 -1.64 -20.72
N SER A 72 7.08 -0.47 -20.34
CA SER A 72 7.44 0.79 -21.00
C SER A 72 8.83 1.28 -20.61
N GLU A 73 9.39 2.16 -21.44
CA GLU A 73 10.64 2.87 -21.08
C GLU A 73 10.46 3.71 -19.81
N LYS A 74 9.26 4.27 -19.61
CA LYS A 74 8.95 5.05 -18.41
C LYS A 74 9.03 4.18 -17.15
N ALA A 75 8.41 3.00 -17.15
CA ALA A 75 8.49 2.06 -16.04
C ALA A 75 9.94 1.67 -15.73
N TRP A 76 10.71 1.32 -16.76
CA TRP A 76 12.11 0.93 -16.64
C TRP A 76 13.02 2.05 -16.09
N ARG A 77 12.76 3.32 -16.46
CA ARG A 77 13.55 4.47 -15.99
C ARG A 77 13.27 4.91 -14.55
N THR A 78 12.23 4.37 -13.89
CA THR A 78 11.89 4.78 -12.51
C THR A 78 13.05 4.58 -11.54
N GLY A 79 13.34 5.55 -10.66
CA GLY A 79 14.37 5.42 -9.61
C GLY A 79 13.91 4.55 -8.42
N GLY A 80 14.76 4.44 -7.38
CA GLY A 80 14.37 3.82 -6.10
C GLY A 80 14.30 2.28 -6.14
N SER A 81 13.36 1.72 -5.37
CA SER A 81 13.16 0.26 -5.29
C SER A 81 12.62 -0.29 -6.62
N ARG A 82 13.13 -1.44 -7.07
CA ARG A 82 12.82 -2.01 -8.40
C ARG A 82 12.66 -3.53 -8.34
N MET A 83 11.86 -4.05 -9.26
CA MET A 83 11.75 -5.48 -9.58
C MET A 83 12.78 -5.91 -10.63
N PHE A 84 13.42 -4.95 -11.31
CA PHE A 84 14.39 -5.17 -12.40
C PHE A 84 13.73 -5.73 -13.67
N ILE A 85 12.52 -5.26 -13.97
CA ILE A 85 11.85 -5.56 -15.25
C ILE A 85 12.54 -4.83 -16.41
N GLU A 86 12.61 -5.47 -17.57
CA GLU A 86 13.34 -4.95 -18.74
C GLU A 86 12.37 -4.32 -19.75
N VAL A 87 12.74 -3.16 -20.28
CA VAL A 87 11.95 -2.43 -21.30
C VAL A 87 11.64 -3.31 -22.52
N GLY A 88 10.40 -3.25 -22.99
CA GLY A 88 9.91 -4.01 -24.16
C GLY A 88 9.61 -5.48 -23.90
N LYS A 89 10.01 -6.04 -22.76
CA LYS A 89 9.62 -7.40 -22.36
C LYS A 89 8.19 -7.42 -21.83
N ARG A 90 7.63 -8.62 -21.76
CA ARG A 90 6.32 -8.92 -21.17
C ARG A 90 6.51 -9.51 -19.78
N VAL A 91 5.73 -9.04 -18.82
CA VAL A 91 5.71 -9.53 -17.43
C VAL A 91 4.27 -9.71 -17.02
N THR A 92 3.95 -10.82 -16.34
CA THR A 92 2.58 -11.09 -15.91
C THR A 92 2.11 -10.12 -14.84
N VAL A 93 0.80 -9.85 -14.77
CA VAL A 93 0.20 -9.07 -13.67
C VAL A 93 0.55 -9.69 -12.31
N HIS A 94 0.55 -11.01 -12.19
CA HIS A 94 0.99 -11.73 -10.99
C HIS A 94 2.40 -11.31 -10.56
N ASP A 95 3.38 -11.40 -11.45
CA ASP A 95 4.78 -11.08 -11.13
C ASP A 95 4.94 -9.61 -10.76
N LEU A 96 4.26 -8.71 -11.49
CA LEU A 96 4.28 -7.28 -11.18
C LEU A 96 3.68 -6.98 -9.80
N LEU A 97 2.60 -7.67 -9.41
CA LEU A 97 2.02 -7.53 -8.07
C LEU A 97 2.97 -8.04 -6.99
N LYS A 98 3.66 -9.17 -7.21
CA LYS A 98 4.68 -9.66 -6.28
C LYS A 98 5.84 -8.67 -6.12
N GLY A 99 6.34 -8.12 -7.23
CA GLY A 99 7.38 -7.08 -7.21
C GLY A 99 6.92 -5.79 -6.53
N LEU A 100 5.68 -5.36 -6.76
CA LEU A 100 5.06 -4.20 -6.11
C LEU A 100 4.95 -4.40 -4.59
N ILE A 101 4.45 -5.55 -4.16
CA ILE A 101 4.12 -5.83 -2.76
C ILE A 101 5.38 -6.08 -1.94
N ILE A 102 6.18 -7.06 -2.35
CA ILE A 102 7.30 -7.61 -1.57
C ILE A 102 8.52 -6.69 -1.73
N GLN A 103 8.88 -6.38 -2.98
CA GLN A 103 10.11 -5.64 -3.31
C GLN A 103 9.90 -4.12 -3.34
N SER A 104 8.64 -3.67 -3.31
CA SER A 104 8.27 -2.25 -3.43
C SER A 104 8.67 -1.63 -4.77
N GLY A 105 8.69 -2.42 -5.84
CA GLY A 105 9.15 -2.01 -7.17
C GLY A 105 8.37 -0.82 -7.73
N ASN A 106 9.07 0.28 -8.02
CA ASN A 106 8.52 1.47 -8.68
C ASN A 106 8.23 1.20 -10.16
N ASP A 107 9.09 0.40 -10.79
CA ASP A 107 8.95 -0.09 -12.16
C ASP A 107 7.68 -0.93 -12.31
N ALA A 108 7.43 -1.85 -11.38
CA ALA A 108 6.20 -2.62 -11.33
C ALA A 108 4.95 -1.75 -11.10
N ALA A 109 5.03 -0.73 -10.24
CA ALA A 109 3.93 0.20 -9.99
C ALA A 109 3.53 0.97 -11.25
N VAL A 110 4.51 1.50 -11.99
CA VAL A 110 4.25 2.24 -13.24
C VAL A 110 3.72 1.30 -14.33
N ALA A 111 4.30 0.10 -14.48
CA ALA A 111 3.84 -0.87 -15.48
C ALA A 111 2.38 -1.28 -15.25
N LEU A 112 1.99 -1.59 -14.00
CA LEU A 112 0.60 -1.89 -13.65
C LEU A 112 -0.32 -0.69 -13.93
N ALA A 113 0.12 0.52 -13.56
CA ALA A 113 -0.66 1.73 -13.76
C ALA A 113 -0.96 2.00 -15.24
N GLU A 114 0.07 1.91 -16.08
CA GLU A 114 -0.06 2.09 -17.53
C GLU A 114 -0.90 0.99 -18.17
N HIS A 115 -0.77 -0.26 -17.72
CA HIS A 115 -1.60 -1.35 -18.23
C HIS A 115 -3.08 -1.16 -17.91
N VAL A 116 -3.40 -0.76 -16.68
CA VAL A 116 -4.78 -0.62 -16.21
C VAL A 116 -5.50 0.60 -16.79
N ALA A 117 -4.79 1.73 -16.95
CA ALA A 117 -5.41 3.01 -17.28
C ALA A 117 -4.81 3.70 -18.52
N GLY A 118 -3.98 3.00 -19.29
CA GLY A 118 -3.26 3.51 -20.47
C GLY A 118 -2.10 4.45 -20.14
N THR A 119 -2.20 5.24 -19.07
CA THR A 119 -1.15 6.14 -18.59
C THR A 119 -1.14 6.19 -17.08
N GLU A 120 0.02 6.50 -16.48
CA GLU A 120 0.11 6.71 -15.02
C GLU A 120 -0.78 7.86 -14.52
N ILE A 121 -0.95 8.93 -15.31
CA ILE A 121 -1.82 10.06 -14.94
C ILE A 121 -3.30 9.60 -14.93
N GLY A 122 -3.70 8.82 -15.94
CA GLY A 122 -5.02 8.18 -15.97
C GLY A 122 -5.22 7.27 -14.75
N PHE A 123 -4.19 6.52 -14.37
CA PHE A 123 -4.24 5.66 -13.19
C PHE A 123 -4.37 6.45 -11.90
N ALA A 124 -3.68 7.59 -11.75
CA ALA A 124 -3.85 8.49 -10.60
C ALA A 124 -5.31 8.96 -10.45
N THR A 125 -6.01 9.21 -11.56
CA THR A 125 -7.46 9.51 -11.52
C THR A 125 -8.27 8.34 -10.97
N VAL A 126 -7.95 7.10 -11.39
CA VAL A 126 -8.58 5.88 -10.86
C VAL A 126 -8.30 5.71 -9.35
N MET A 127 -7.05 5.95 -8.91
CA MET A 127 -6.67 5.89 -7.50
C MET A 127 -7.47 6.90 -6.66
N ASN A 128 -7.64 8.12 -7.13
CA ASN A 128 -8.40 9.17 -6.42
C ASN A 128 -9.90 8.89 -6.39
N GLN A 129 -10.47 8.33 -7.47
CA GLN A 129 -11.86 7.86 -7.45
C GLN A 129 -12.04 6.74 -6.42
N LYS A 130 -11.10 5.80 -6.35
CA LYS A 130 -11.16 4.72 -5.35
C LYS A 130 -10.97 5.24 -3.92
N ALA A 131 -10.08 6.21 -3.72
CA ALA A 131 -9.89 6.88 -2.43
C ALA A 131 -11.21 7.47 -1.91
N LEU A 132 -11.95 8.19 -2.77
CA LEU A 132 -13.27 8.73 -2.42
C LEU A 132 -14.29 7.63 -2.06
N GLN A 133 -14.34 6.54 -2.82
CA GLN A 133 -15.21 5.39 -2.53
C GLN A 133 -14.89 4.74 -1.18
N LEU A 134 -13.62 4.75 -0.78
CA LEU A 134 -13.16 4.23 0.50
C LEU A 134 -13.29 5.24 1.66
N GLY A 135 -13.76 6.46 1.39
CA GLY A 135 -13.88 7.52 2.39
C GLY A 135 -12.56 8.20 2.75
N MET A 136 -11.51 8.03 1.95
CA MET A 136 -10.20 8.67 2.12
C MET A 136 -10.22 10.13 1.63
N THR A 137 -11.02 10.98 2.28
CA THR A 137 -11.29 12.35 1.83
C THR A 137 -10.13 13.32 2.02
N SER A 138 -9.05 12.89 2.69
CA SER A 138 -7.86 13.69 2.96
C SER A 138 -6.63 13.15 2.23
N SER A 139 -6.84 12.40 1.16
CA SER A 139 -5.81 11.81 0.31
C SER A 139 -5.92 12.26 -1.14
N HIS A 140 -4.79 12.47 -1.78
CA HIS A 140 -4.68 12.74 -3.21
C HIS A 140 -3.40 12.12 -3.76
N PHE A 141 -3.54 11.30 -4.80
CA PHE A 141 -2.47 10.58 -5.47
C PHE A 141 -2.21 11.19 -6.84
N THR A 142 -0.93 11.41 -7.15
CA THR A 142 -0.48 11.98 -8.45
C THR A 142 0.36 11.03 -9.28
N ASN A 143 0.83 9.93 -8.68
CA ASN A 143 1.70 8.94 -9.32
C ASN A 143 1.52 7.57 -8.62
N ALA A 144 1.93 6.49 -9.28
CA ALA A 144 1.78 5.13 -8.73
C ALA A 144 2.88 4.75 -7.71
N PRO A 145 4.15 5.16 -7.87
CA PRO A 145 5.22 4.75 -6.95
C PRO A 145 5.18 5.43 -5.57
N GLY A 146 4.52 6.57 -5.44
CA GLY A 146 4.57 7.42 -4.24
C GLY A 146 5.82 8.29 -4.19
N LEU A 147 6.26 8.82 -5.34
CA LEU A 147 7.33 9.83 -5.39
C LEU A 147 6.82 11.17 -4.85
N PRO A 148 7.70 11.99 -4.23
CA PRO A 148 7.32 13.28 -3.64
C PRO A 148 6.66 14.23 -4.64
N GLY A 149 5.76 15.06 -4.12
CA GLY A 149 5.09 16.13 -4.86
C GLY A 149 4.08 16.84 -3.98
N GLU A 150 3.92 18.15 -4.15
CA GLU A 150 3.07 18.98 -3.26
C GLU A 150 1.63 18.48 -3.17
N GLU A 151 1.09 18.01 -4.30
CA GLU A 151 -0.26 17.45 -4.38
C GLU A 151 -0.29 15.94 -4.09
N HIS A 152 0.80 15.28 -3.72
CA HIS A 152 0.82 13.85 -3.40
C HIS A 152 0.81 13.62 -1.89
N TYR A 153 -0.37 13.44 -1.32
CA TYR A 153 -0.53 13.35 0.13
C TYR A 153 -1.58 12.31 0.56
N SER A 154 -1.46 11.88 1.80
CA SER A 154 -2.44 11.06 2.51
C SER A 154 -2.44 11.43 3.98
N THR A 155 -3.25 10.75 4.78
CA THR A 155 -3.22 10.84 6.25
C THR A 155 -3.01 9.44 6.86
N ALA A 156 -2.62 9.37 8.13
CA ALA A 156 -2.55 8.08 8.83
C ALA A 156 -3.94 7.42 8.91
N TYR A 157 -4.99 8.22 9.13
CA TYR A 157 -6.38 7.75 9.15
C TYR A 157 -6.79 7.14 7.80
N ASP A 158 -6.55 7.84 6.70
CA ASP A 158 -6.93 7.36 5.36
C ASP A 158 -6.14 6.10 4.96
N LEU A 159 -4.86 6.01 5.33
CA LEU A 159 -4.06 4.80 5.09
C LEU A 159 -4.54 3.62 5.95
N ALA A 160 -5.07 3.86 7.15
CA ALA A 160 -5.70 2.83 7.95
C ALA A 160 -7.02 2.35 7.33
N LEU A 161 -7.83 3.27 6.77
CA LEU A 161 -9.03 2.89 6.00
C LEU A 161 -8.69 2.01 4.80
N LEU A 162 -7.68 2.41 4.01
CA LEU A 162 -7.20 1.63 2.88
C LEU A 162 -6.67 0.26 3.30
N SER A 163 -5.86 0.22 4.34
CA SER A 163 -5.29 -1.03 4.89
C SER A 163 -6.39 -1.98 5.35
N ARG A 164 -7.39 -1.47 6.08
CA ARG A 164 -8.56 -2.23 6.51
C ARG A 164 -9.37 -2.75 5.33
N ALA A 165 -9.62 -1.92 4.32
CA ALA A 165 -10.36 -2.32 3.13
C ALA A 165 -9.61 -3.40 2.35
N LEU A 166 -8.28 -3.27 2.19
CA LEU A 166 -7.43 -4.25 1.52
C LEU A 166 -7.52 -5.64 2.18
N ILE A 167 -7.45 -5.69 3.51
CA ILE A 167 -7.55 -6.95 4.28
C ILE A 167 -8.95 -7.56 4.17
N ARG A 168 -9.99 -6.72 4.28
CA ARG A 168 -11.40 -7.14 4.25
C ARG A 168 -11.82 -7.65 2.88
N ASP A 169 -11.49 -6.91 1.82
CA ASP A 169 -12.03 -7.12 0.48
C ASP A 169 -11.21 -8.15 -0.31
N PHE A 170 -9.91 -8.26 -0.01
CA PHE A 170 -8.98 -9.11 -0.75
C PHE A 170 -8.12 -10.01 0.16
N PRO A 171 -8.71 -10.80 1.08
CA PRO A 171 -7.96 -11.58 2.07
C PRO A 171 -7.00 -12.60 1.43
N GLU A 172 -7.33 -13.16 0.27
CA GLU A 172 -6.46 -14.10 -0.45
C GLU A 172 -5.23 -13.41 -1.04
N PHE A 173 -5.40 -12.22 -1.64
CA PHE A 173 -4.28 -11.42 -2.13
C PHE A 173 -3.47 -10.78 -0.99
N TYR A 174 -4.14 -10.44 0.10
CA TYR A 174 -3.49 -9.87 1.29
C TYR A 174 -2.39 -10.77 1.86
N LYS A 175 -2.54 -12.10 1.75
CA LYS A 175 -1.51 -13.07 2.19
C LYS A 175 -0.13 -12.80 1.56
N TRP A 176 -0.07 -12.22 0.36
CA TRP A 176 1.20 -11.92 -0.31
C TRP A 176 2.04 -10.87 0.43
N TYR A 177 1.44 -10.04 1.28
CA TYR A 177 2.20 -9.09 2.10
C TYR A 177 3.04 -9.75 3.19
N SER A 178 2.73 -11.00 3.54
CA SER A 178 3.48 -11.78 4.53
C SER A 178 4.62 -12.61 3.92
N GLU A 179 4.72 -12.65 2.59
CA GLU A 179 5.79 -13.38 1.92
C GLU A 179 7.15 -12.73 2.21
N PRO A 180 8.15 -13.51 2.67
CA PRO A 180 9.42 -12.96 3.16
C PRO A 180 10.33 -12.48 2.04
N GLU A 181 10.20 -13.03 0.84
CA GLU A 181 11.00 -12.67 -0.33
C GLU A 181 10.31 -13.07 -1.63
N TYR A 182 10.78 -12.49 -2.74
CA TYR A 182 10.34 -12.86 -4.08
C TYR A 182 11.53 -12.96 -5.02
N THR A 183 11.53 -13.98 -5.88
CA THR A 183 12.54 -14.18 -6.91
C THR A 183 11.93 -13.91 -8.28
N PHE A 184 12.51 -12.94 -8.99
CA PHE A 184 12.16 -12.63 -10.38
C PHE A 184 13.44 -12.48 -11.20
N ASN A 185 13.49 -13.05 -12.40
CA ASN A 185 14.65 -12.99 -13.29
C ASN A 185 15.98 -13.37 -12.60
N ASN A 186 15.96 -14.44 -11.79
CA ASN A 186 17.09 -14.91 -10.96
C ASN A 186 17.60 -13.90 -9.92
N ILE A 187 16.80 -12.88 -9.58
CA ILE A 187 17.10 -11.90 -8.54
C ILE A 187 16.10 -12.08 -7.41
N THR A 188 16.60 -12.58 -6.27
CA THR A 188 15.83 -12.69 -5.03
C THR A 188 15.96 -11.40 -4.23
N GLN A 189 14.83 -10.85 -3.78
CA GLN A 189 14.80 -9.69 -2.89
C GLN A 189 13.84 -9.93 -1.73
N GLY A 190 14.28 -9.60 -0.52
CA GLY A 190 13.49 -9.70 0.70
C GLY A 190 12.40 -8.63 0.81
N ASN A 191 11.37 -8.96 1.57
CA ASN A 191 10.32 -8.04 1.96
C ASN A 191 10.90 -6.93 2.85
N ARG A 192 10.54 -5.69 2.56
CA ARG A 192 11.04 -4.52 3.30
C ARG A 192 10.42 -4.38 4.69
N ASN A 193 9.34 -5.09 4.98
CA ASN A 193 8.72 -5.09 6.30
C ASN A 193 9.47 -6.02 7.27
N THR A 194 10.45 -5.45 7.96
CA THR A 194 11.26 -6.20 8.94
C THR A 194 10.46 -6.76 10.13
N LEU A 195 9.23 -6.30 10.37
CA LEU A 195 8.40 -6.84 11.44
C LEU A 195 7.97 -8.28 11.19
N LEU A 196 7.86 -8.72 9.93
CA LEU A 196 7.52 -10.11 9.58
C LEU A 196 8.49 -11.13 10.19
N ALA A 197 9.78 -10.75 10.30
CA ALA A 197 10.80 -11.60 10.91
C ALA A 197 10.91 -11.44 12.44
N ARG A 198 10.29 -10.40 13.03
CA ARG A 198 10.45 -10.03 14.43
C ARG A 198 9.25 -10.41 15.30
N ASP A 199 8.04 -10.39 14.75
CA ASP A 199 6.82 -10.74 15.47
C ASP A 199 5.97 -11.67 14.59
N PRO A 200 5.78 -12.96 14.95
CA PRO A 200 5.04 -13.92 14.15
C PRO A 200 3.54 -13.61 14.03
N SER A 201 3.03 -12.65 14.81
CA SER A 201 1.65 -12.17 14.66
C SER A 201 1.47 -11.18 13.51
N VAL A 202 2.56 -10.60 12.98
CA VAL A 202 2.52 -9.60 11.91
C VAL A 202 2.45 -10.29 10.56
N ASP A 203 1.49 -9.89 9.74
CA ASP A 203 1.25 -10.44 8.41
C ASP A 203 1.18 -9.36 7.31
N GLY A 204 1.58 -8.13 7.63
CA GLY A 204 1.66 -7.04 6.67
C GLY A 204 2.06 -5.70 7.30
N ILE A 205 1.96 -4.58 6.58
CA ILE A 205 1.56 -4.49 5.18
C ILE A 205 2.68 -3.86 4.35
N LYS A 206 2.99 -2.57 4.55
CA LYS A 206 3.90 -1.85 3.66
C LYS A 206 4.76 -0.85 4.41
N THR A 207 5.99 -0.71 3.95
CA THR A 207 6.92 0.34 4.38
C THR A 207 7.04 1.44 3.33
N GLY A 208 7.45 2.64 3.74
CA GLY A 208 7.74 3.76 2.86
C GLY A 208 8.90 4.60 3.38
N TYR A 209 9.68 5.17 2.47
CA TYR A 209 10.71 6.15 2.79
C TYR A 209 10.95 7.08 1.59
N THR A 210 10.98 8.38 1.88
CA THR A 210 11.60 9.43 1.07
C THR A 210 12.26 10.41 2.04
N GLU A 211 13.18 11.26 1.56
CA GLU A 211 13.77 12.30 2.42
C GLU A 211 12.70 13.25 2.99
N ALA A 212 11.66 13.57 2.20
CA ALA A 212 10.57 14.44 2.60
C ALA A 212 9.56 13.77 3.58
N ALA A 213 9.17 12.52 3.31
CA ALA A 213 8.24 11.79 4.17
C ALA A 213 8.88 11.38 5.51
N GLY A 214 10.14 10.98 5.49
CA GLY A 214 10.76 10.18 6.55
C GLY A 214 10.36 8.70 6.43
N TYR A 215 10.53 7.93 7.51
CA TYR A 215 10.12 6.53 7.56
C TYR A 215 8.62 6.38 7.83
N CYS A 216 7.95 5.58 7.00
CA CYS A 216 6.53 5.29 7.08
C CYS A 216 6.30 3.78 7.17
N LEU A 217 5.25 3.38 7.88
CA LEU A 217 4.86 1.98 8.05
C LEU A 217 3.34 1.87 8.20
N ALA A 218 2.73 0.99 7.41
CA ALA A 218 1.44 0.39 7.70
C ALA A 218 1.69 -1.07 8.08
N ALA A 219 1.29 -1.47 9.29
CA ALA A 219 1.43 -2.82 9.79
C ALA A 219 0.07 -3.35 10.24
N SER A 220 -0.10 -4.68 10.18
CA SER A 220 -1.24 -5.35 10.82
C SER A 220 -0.75 -6.59 11.55
N SER A 221 -1.44 -6.95 12.63
CA SER A 221 -1.13 -8.14 13.41
C SER A 221 -2.37 -8.79 13.99
N VAL A 222 -2.31 -10.10 14.23
CA VAL A 222 -3.40 -10.87 14.85
C VAL A 222 -2.92 -11.51 16.16
N LYS A 223 -3.58 -11.15 17.28
CA LYS A 223 -3.35 -11.77 18.60
C LYS A 223 -4.69 -12.05 19.27
N ASN A 224 -4.89 -13.26 19.79
CA ASN A 224 -6.11 -13.68 20.49
C ASN A 224 -7.40 -13.35 19.69
N ASP A 225 -7.43 -13.72 18.41
CA ASP A 225 -8.52 -13.47 17.46
C ASP A 225 -8.88 -11.99 17.21
N MET A 226 -8.05 -11.06 17.69
CA MET A 226 -8.17 -9.63 17.42
C MET A 226 -7.11 -9.19 16.42
N ARG A 227 -7.54 -8.46 15.38
CA ARG A 227 -6.65 -7.83 14.40
C ARG A 227 -6.54 -6.34 14.64
N LEU A 228 -5.31 -5.85 14.68
CA LEU A 228 -4.93 -4.43 14.69
C LEU A 228 -4.20 -4.06 13.40
#